data_AF-A0A2S7QKG7-F1
#
_entry.id   AF-A0A2S7QKG7-F1
#
_cell.length_a   1.000
_cell.length_b   1.000
_cell.length_c   1.000
_cell.angle_alpha   90.00
_cell.angle_beta   90.00
_cell.angle_gamma   90.00
#
_symmetry.space_group_name_H-M   'P 1'
#
loop_
_entity.id
_entity.type
_entity.pdbx_description
1 polymer ?
#
loop_
_entity_poly.entity_id
_entity_poly.type
_entity_poly.pdbx_seq_one_letter_code
_entity_poly.pdbx_strand_id
1 'polypeptide(L)'
;MSFSKISVMAGAAFISSVAAHGFVQNIEAEGVWYTGYNPSFQYQTPAPVVAGWSDPKDSDNGFVAPDAYATGDIICHKSATNGQGYVNVTAGSDVTLAWNTWPVSHHGPVLDYLASCDGDCTTVDKTGLEFFKIDGVGHISGSNPGIWATDNLIANNNSWAVNIPSTLAPGPYVLRHEIIALHSANQADGAQNYPQCINLWVSGTGTESPSGEVATKFYTETDPSIQFNLYQDFSSYSVPGPAQWSGATSSAPLSAYSATPTGGAVATGAASSVAASSAVASATIASSSAVATSAAVSQASSAVAASSATSAVVSATSAASAVVATSAASSSKKSCSKAATSVLSSAQVAVVTPAPVASSAAAAGGSNVVTQEITDYEWVTDIVTETVTAGAKKMRRHARDVRA
;
A
#
# COMPACT_ATOMS: atom_id res chain seq x y z
N MET A 1 -5.63 -45.62 60.25
CA MET A 1 -5.95 -44.26 59.78
C MET A 1 -5.50 -44.17 58.34
N SER A 2 -6.44 -44.14 57.40
CA SER A 2 -6.19 -44.16 55.96
C SER A 2 -6.00 -42.72 55.47
N PHE A 3 -4.86 -42.40 54.89
CA PHE A 3 -4.59 -41.10 54.28
C PHE A 3 -4.89 -41.17 52.79
N SER A 4 -5.95 -40.48 52.37
CA SER A 4 -6.38 -40.35 50.99
C SER A 4 -5.42 -39.45 50.21
N LYS A 5 -4.86 -39.98 49.11
CA LYS A 5 -4.03 -39.22 48.17
C LYS A 5 -4.94 -38.56 47.14
N ILE A 6 -5.19 -37.26 47.28
CA ILE A 6 -5.78 -36.45 46.22
C ILE A 6 -4.64 -35.84 45.42
N SER A 7 -4.34 -36.42 44.25
CA SER A 7 -3.49 -35.78 43.24
C SER A 7 -4.33 -34.75 42.49
N VAL A 8 -4.08 -33.47 42.78
CA VAL A 8 -4.57 -32.36 41.96
C VAL A 8 -3.66 -32.25 40.75
N MET A 9 -4.16 -32.66 39.58
CA MET A 9 -3.48 -32.47 38.31
C MET A 9 -3.79 -31.06 37.81
N ALA A 10 -2.83 -30.14 37.95
CA ALA A 10 -2.94 -28.80 37.41
C ALA A 10 -2.85 -28.86 35.87
N GLY A 11 -3.97 -28.62 35.19
CA GLY A 11 -4.00 -28.47 33.74
C GLY A 11 -3.34 -27.17 33.34
N ALA A 12 -2.19 -27.24 32.67
CA ALA A 12 -1.61 -26.10 31.99
C ALA A 12 -2.49 -25.77 30.77
N ALA A 13 -3.28 -24.71 30.88
CA ALA A 13 -3.92 -24.10 29.71
C ALA A 13 -2.81 -23.48 28.85
N PHE A 14 -2.44 -24.13 27.75
CA PHE A 14 -1.68 -23.50 26.69
C PHE A 14 -2.58 -22.46 26.06
N ILE A 15 -2.42 -21.20 26.47
CA ILE A 15 -2.94 -20.07 25.72
C ILE A 15 -2.12 -20.03 24.43
N SER A 16 -2.66 -20.59 23.36
CA SER A 16 -2.17 -20.33 22.01
C SER A 16 -2.28 -18.82 21.81
N SER A 17 -1.16 -18.11 21.95
CA SER A 17 -1.05 -16.72 21.53
C SER A 17 -1.18 -16.72 20.02
N VAL A 18 -2.40 -16.58 19.53
CA VAL A 18 -2.63 -16.30 18.12
C VAL A 18 -2.13 -14.87 17.94
N ALA A 19 -0.84 -14.73 17.60
CA ALA A 19 -0.32 -13.52 16.99
C ALA A 19 -0.93 -13.47 15.58
N ALA A 20 -2.25 -13.23 15.52
CA ALA A 20 -2.86 -12.75 14.31
C ALA A 20 -2.28 -11.34 14.09
N HIS A 21 -2.21 -10.89 12.83
CA HIS A 21 -1.81 -9.55 12.43
C HIS A 21 -0.28 -9.34 12.22
N GLY A 22 0.05 -8.78 11.05
CA GLY A 22 1.41 -8.70 10.49
C GLY A 22 1.81 -7.27 10.11
N PHE A 23 3.04 -7.11 9.66
CA PHE A 23 3.61 -5.83 9.22
C PHE A 23 4.59 -6.05 8.07
N VAL A 24 4.93 -4.99 7.34
CA VAL A 24 5.96 -5.05 6.29
C VAL A 24 7.32 -5.19 6.94
N GLN A 25 7.88 -6.41 6.89
CA GLN A 25 9.13 -6.75 7.55
C GLN A 25 10.34 -6.33 6.73
N ASN A 26 10.27 -6.51 5.42
CA ASN A 26 11.37 -6.24 4.52
C ASN A 26 10.86 -5.56 3.26
N ILE A 27 11.70 -4.71 2.69
CA ILE A 27 11.43 -3.99 1.45
C ILE A 27 12.60 -4.27 0.52
N GLU A 28 12.30 -4.68 -0.71
CA GLU A 28 13.30 -4.89 -1.75
C GLU A 28 13.04 -3.91 -2.89
N ALA A 29 14.06 -3.16 -3.27
CA ALA A 29 13.99 -2.21 -4.37
C ALA A 29 15.31 -2.28 -5.15
N GLU A 30 15.20 -2.49 -6.46
CA GLU A 30 16.35 -2.53 -7.38
C GLU A 30 17.45 -3.51 -6.93
N GLY A 31 17.05 -4.67 -6.36
CA GLY A 31 17.96 -5.69 -5.84
C GLY A 31 18.59 -5.38 -4.47
N VAL A 32 18.19 -4.28 -3.84
CA VAL A 32 18.65 -3.86 -2.50
C VAL A 32 17.58 -4.16 -1.46
N TRP A 33 18.00 -4.84 -0.38
CA TRP A 33 17.16 -5.12 0.77
C TRP A 33 17.26 -4.04 1.85
N TYR A 34 16.10 -3.56 2.27
CA TYR A 34 15.90 -2.64 3.37
C TYR A 34 15.04 -3.30 4.45
N THR A 35 15.41 -3.11 5.71
CA THR A 35 14.58 -3.55 6.84
C THR A 35 13.38 -2.61 6.97
N GLY A 36 12.17 -3.18 7.02
CA GLY A 36 10.95 -2.45 7.36
C GLY A 36 10.93 -2.06 8.84
N TYR A 37 9.88 -1.35 9.26
CA TYR A 37 9.71 -1.09 10.70
C TYR A 37 9.22 -2.36 11.39
N ASN A 38 9.89 -2.74 12.48
CA ASN A 38 9.42 -3.79 13.35
C ASN A 38 8.96 -3.13 14.66
N PRO A 39 7.72 -3.39 15.14
CA PRO A 39 7.21 -2.80 16.37
C PRO A 39 8.12 -2.98 17.59
N SER A 40 8.95 -4.03 17.63
CA SER A 40 9.92 -4.24 18.72
C SER A 40 11.06 -3.20 18.76
N PHE A 41 11.29 -2.45 17.68
CA PHE A 41 12.34 -1.41 17.61
C PHE A 41 12.11 -0.30 18.62
N GLN A 42 10.86 -0.05 19.03
CA GLN A 42 10.52 0.92 20.08
C GLN A 42 11.15 0.59 21.45
N TYR A 43 11.57 -0.66 21.67
CA TYR A 43 12.20 -1.11 22.91
C TYR A 43 13.74 -1.14 22.82
N GLN A 44 14.33 -0.72 21.70
CA GLN A 44 15.77 -0.69 21.49
C GLN A 44 16.35 0.71 21.78
N THR A 45 17.61 0.78 22.18
CA THR A 45 18.30 2.06 22.43
C THR A 45 19.76 1.99 21.98
N PRO A 46 20.17 2.71 20.91
CA PRO A 46 19.30 3.49 20.01
C PRO A 46 18.38 2.60 19.17
N ALA A 47 17.19 3.11 18.81
CA ALA A 47 16.33 2.41 17.86
C ALA A 47 16.99 2.38 16.46
N PRO A 48 16.86 1.28 15.69
CA PRO A 48 17.33 1.23 14.31
C PRO A 48 16.72 2.32 13.43
N VAL A 49 17.53 2.89 12.53
CA VAL A 49 17.04 3.82 11.50
C VAL A 49 16.52 3.02 10.31
N VAL A 50 15.23 3.17 10.02
CA VAL A 50 14.55 2.51 8.89
C VAL A 50 13.67 3.50 8.13
N ALA A 51 13.34 3.15 6.89
CA ALA A 51 12.45 3.95 6.04
C ALA A 51 10.96 3.74 6.34
N GLY A 52 10.62 2.57 6.91
CA GLY A 52 9.29 2.31 7.45
C GLY A 52 8.98 3.23 8.63
N TRP A 53 7.75 3.74 8.67
CA TRP A 53 7.27 4.58 9.75
C TRP A 53 7.07 3.75 11.01
N SER A 54 7.30 4.35 12.18
CA SER A 54 7.00 3.67 13.45
C SER A 54 5.50 3.70 13.71
N ASP A 55 4.97 2.72 14.43
CA ASP A 55 3.58 2.64 14.89
C ASP A 55 3.50 2.20 16.38
N PRO A 56 3.96 3.03 17.33
CA PRO A 56 4.24 2.60 18.71
C PRO A 56 3.04 2.04 19.47
N LYS A 57 1.81 2.32 19.02
CA LYS A 57 0.57 1.81 19.63
C LYS A 57 0.00 0.57 18.94
N ASP A 58 0.71 0.00 17.97
CA ASP A 58 0.35 -1.26 17.33
C ASP A 58 1.12 -2.46 17.92
N SER A 59 1.20 -2.52 19.26
CA SER A 59 1.91 -3.60 19.95
C SER A 59 1.26 -4.98 19.80
N ASP A 60 0.01 -5.02 19.34
CA ASP A 60 -0.75 -6.23 19.00
C ASP A 60 -0.61 -6.62 17.52
N ASN A 61 0.24 -5.91 16.77
CA ASN A 61 0.36 -5.92 15.31
C ASN A 61 -0.97 -5.68 14.60
N GLY A 62 -1.98 -5.13 15.28
CA GLY A 62 -3.38 -5.13 14.86
C GLY A 62 -3.70 -4.20 13.69
N PHE A 63 -4.92 -3.66 13.72
CA PHE A 63 -5.49 -2.88 12.62
C PHE A 63 -6.05 -1.55 13.10
N VAL A 64 -6.33 -0.66 12.14
CA VAL A 64 -7.19 0.51 12.32
C VAL A 64 -8.61 0.11 11.91
N ALA A 65 -9.58 0.31 12.80
CA ALA A 65 -10.98 0.01 12.56
C ALA A 65 -11.70 1.18 11.86
N PRO A 66 -12.87 0.94 11.23
CA PRO A 66 -13.68 1.98 10.61
C PRO A 66 -14.00 3.20 11.48
N ASP A 67 -14.24 3.02 12.78
CA ASP A 67 -14.49 4.12 13.73
C ASP A 67 -13.34 5.16 13.83
N ALA A 68 -12.14 4.76 13.42
CA ALA A 68 -10.93 5.56 13.43
C ALA A 68 -10.55 6.14 12.05
N TYR A 69 -11.37 5.95 11.00
CA TYR A 69 -11.06 6.44 9.65
C TYR A 69 -10.94 7.96 9.55
N ALA A 70 -11.63 8.73 10.40
CA ALA A 70 -11.49 10.18 10.41
C ALA A 70 -10.30 10.69 11.25
N THR A 71 -9.47 9.79 11.79
CA THR A 71 -8.38 10.11 12.73
C THR A 71 -7.00 10.00 12.08
N GLY A 72 -5.97 10.55 12.73
CA GLY A 72 -4.59 10.45 12.24
C GLY A 72 -4.03 9.01 12.20
N ASP A 73 -4.71 8.02 12.76
CA ASP A 73 -4.27 6.62 12.78
C ASP A 73 -4.46 5.95 11.42
N ILE A 74 -5.49 6.30 10.63
CA ILE A 74 -5.69 5.68 9.30
C ILE A 74 -4.60 6.06 8.28
N ILE A 75 -3.84 7.12 8.56
CA ILE A 75 -2.85 7.67 7.63
C ILE A 75 -1.68 6.68 7.48
N CYS A 76 -1.03 6.33 8.58
CA CYS A 76 0.19 5.50 8.61
C CYS A 76 0.19 4.50 9.78
N HIS A 77 -0.98 4.15 10.32
CA HIS A 77 -1.19 3.33 11.53
C HIS A 77 -1.12 4.12 12.85
N LYS A 78 -1.41 3.41 13.95
CA LYS A 78 -1.70 3.92 15.29
C LYS A 78 -0.53 4.71 15.86
N SER A 79 -0.77 6.00 16.09
CA SER A 79 0.23 6.93 16.61
C SER A 79 1.53 6.96 15.79
N ALA A 80 1.43 6.70 14.48
CA ALA A 80 2.61 6.56 13.66
C ALA A 80 3.45 7.84 13.56
N THR A 81 4.78 7.67 13.55
CA THR A 81 5.77 8.74 13.36
C THR A 81 6.64 8.45 12.15
N ASN A 82 7.20 9.50 11.57
CA ASN A 82 8.01 9.44 10.35
C ASN A 82 9.11 8.38 10.41
N GLY A 83 9.32 7.68 9.30
CA GLY A 83 10.55 6.91 9.08
C GLY A 83 11.76 7.85 9.06
N GLN A 84 12.92 7.36 9.49
CA GLN A 84 14.14 8.17 9.64
C GLN A 84 15.18 7.94 8.53
N GLY A 85 14.84 7.15 7.52
CA GLY A 85 15.65 6.94 6.32
C GLY A 85 14.78 6.81 5.08
N TYR A 86 15.39 6.47 3.94
CA TYR A 86 14.72 6.31 2.66
C TYR A 86 15.06 4.97 1.99
N VAL A 87 14.09 4.43 1.24
CA VAL A 87 14.32 3.44 0.18
C VAL A 87 14.52 4.21 -1.12
N ASN A 88 15.69 4.06 -1.75
CA ASN A 88 15.92 4.67 -3.05
C ASN A 88 15.28 3.82 -4.14
N VAL A 89 14.57 4.47 -5.06
CA VAL A 89 13.88 3.84 -6.20
C VAL A 89 14.03 4.70 -7.45
N THR A 90 13.83 4.09 -8.61
CA THR A 90 13.74 4.81 -9.89
C THR A 90 12.29 4.80 -10.37
N ALA A 91 11.77 5.92 -10.87
CA ALA A 91 10.47 5.95 -11.54
C ALA A 91 10.45 4.89 -12.65
N GLY A 92 9.44 4.02 -12.62
CA GLY A 92 9.28 2.85 -13.49
C GLY A 92 9.78 1.54 -12.89
N SER A 93 10.52 1.56 -11.78
CA SER A 93 10.96 0.34 -11.08
C SER A 93 9.87 -0.21 -10.18
N ASP A 94 10.02 -1.47 -9.80
CA ASP A 94 9.18 -2.11 -8.79
C ASP A 94 9.82 -2.04 -7.39
N VAL A 95 8.96 -2.00 -6.38
CA VAL A 95 9.30 -2.13 -4.96
C VAL A 95 8.53 -3.33 -4.41
N THR A 96 9.24 -4.34 -3.92
CA THR A 96 8.64 -5.51 -3.30
C THR A 96 8.52 -5.32 -1.79
N LEU A 97 7.30 -5.43 -1.27
CA LEU A 97 6.99 -5.34 0.15
C LEU A 97 6.72 -6.75 0.69
N ALA A 98 7.58 -7.24 1.57
CA ALA A 98 7.46 -8.55 2.18
C ALA A 98 6.92 -8.43 3.61
N TRP A 99 5.70 -8.95 3.82
CA TRP A 99 5.07 -9.06 5.12
C TRP A 99 5.67 -10.22 5.92
N ASN A 100 5.74 -10.07 7.25
CA ASN A 100 6.20 -11.15 8.11
C ASN A 100 5.26 -12.38 8.06
N THR A 101 3.95 -12.15 7.99
CA THR A 101 2.90 -13.17 7.93
C THR A 101 1.60 -12.54 7.44
N TRP A 102 0.74 -13.34 6.82
CA TRP A 102 -0.65 -12.96 6.56
C TRP A 102 -1.59 -14.16 6.76
N PRO A 103 -2.67 -14.05 7.56
CA PRO A 103 -3.58 -15.17 7.76
C PRO A 103 -4.41 -15.46 6.50
N VAL A 104 -4.52 -16.74 6.12
CA VAL A 104 -5.32 -17.18 4.96
C VAL A 104 -6.79 -16.82 5.02
N SER A 105 -7.34 -16.55 6.21
CA SER A 105 -8.73 -16.13 6.36
C SER A 105 -8.93 -14.63 6.11
N HIS A 106 -7.87 -13.82 6.12
CA HIS A 106 -7.93 -12.36 6.02
C HIS A 106 -7.96 -11.91 4.56
N HIS A 107 -8.98 -12.38 3.84
CA HIS A 107 -9.26 -12.02 2.46
C HIS A 107 -9.61 -10.53 2.33
N GLY A 108 -9.21 -9.92 1.23
CA GLY A 108 -9.49 -8.53 0.94
C GLY A 108 -8.50 -7.87 0.00
N PRO A 109 -8.72 -6.58 -0.32
CA PRO A 109 -7.89 -5.83 -1.25
C PRO A 109 -6.51 -5.47 -0.69
N VAL A 110 -5.58 -5.21 -1.61
CA VAL A 110 -4.27 -4.60 -1.36
C VAL A 110 -4.19 -3.31 -2.18
N LEU A 111 -3.82 -2.20 -1.54
CA LEU A 111 -3.86 -0.86 -2.11
C LEU A 111 -2.54 -0.13 -1.87
N ASP A 112 -2.12 0.64 -2.87
CA ASP A 112 -0.86 1.38 -2.82
C ASP A 112 -1.07 2.83 -3.24
N TYR A 113 -0.51 3.75 -2.45
CA TYR A 113 -0.64 5.18 -2.65
C TYR A 113 0.71 5.89 -2.48
N LEU A 114 0.90 6.98 -3.21
CA LEU A 114 2.03 7.88 -3.01
C LEU A 114 1.52 9.26 -2.58
N ALA A 115 2.24 9.90 -1.66
CA ALA A 115 2.10 11.33 -1.36
C ALA A 115 3.48 11.99 -1.43
N SER A 116 3.58 13.13 -2.11
CA SER A 116 4.81 13.94 -2.07
C SER A 116 4.98 14.50 -0.66
N CYS A 117 6.22 14.49 -0.15
CA CYS A 117 6.54 15.12 1.12
C CYS A 117 6.73 16.65 1.03
N ASP A 118 6.80 17.19 -0.20
CA ASP A 118 7.13 18.60 -0.49
C ASP A 118 8.33 19.11 0.31
N GLY A 119 9.34 18.24 0.47
CA GLY A 119 10.41 18.41 1.44
C GLY A 119 10.83 17.09 2.06
N ASP A 120 11.29 17.10 3.30
CA ASP A 120 11.85 15.93 3.95
C ASP A 120 10.76 15.05 4.62
N CYS A 121 10.56 13.84 4.10
CA CYS A 121 9.65 12.85 4.67
C CYS A 121 9.99 12.44 6.11
N THR A 122 11.23 12.63 6.57
CA THR A 122 11.60 12.33 7.96
C THR A 122 11.04 13.33 8.97
N THR A 123 10.45 14.44 8.50
CA THR A 123 9.85 15.50 9.34
C THR A 123 8.48 15.98 8.88
N VAL A 124 7.93 15.40 7.79
CA VAL A 124 6.65 15.83 7.21
C VAL A 124 5.47 15.63 8.16
N ASP A 125 4.56 16.60 8.21
CA ASP A 125 3.29 16.45 8.92
C ASP A 125 2.38 15.50 8.14
N LYS A 126 2.18 14.29 8.68
CA LYS A 126 1.37 13.26 8.03
C LYS A 126 -0.07 13.67 7.77
N THR A 127 -0.61 14.63 8.54
CA THR A 127 -2.01 15.07 8.39
C THR A 127 -2.24 15.92 7.14
N GLY A 128 -1.17 16.49 6.58
CA GLY A 128 -1.19 17.24 5.32
C GLY A 128 -0.80 16.43 4.09
N LEU A 129 -0.45 15.14 4.24
CA LEU A 129 -0.10 14.29 3.09
C LEU A 129 -1.34 14.03 2.23
N GLU A 130 -1.26 14.44 0.96
CA GLU A 130 -2.27 14.19 -0.06
C GLU A 130 -1.83 12.99 -0.90
N PHE A 131 -2.46 11.83 -0.69
CA PHE A 131 -2.08 10.62 -1.44
C PHE A 131 -2.94 10.42 -2.67
N PHE A 132 -2.30 9.97 -3.75
CA PHE A 132 -2.95 9.47 -4.95
C PHE A 132 -2.71 7.97 -5.08
N LYS A 133 -3.75 7.23 -5.50
CA LYS A 133 -3.69 5.77 -5.64
C LYS A 133 -2.89 5.40 -6.89
N ILE A 134 -1.90 4.53 -6.74
CA ILE A 134 -1.10 3.99 -7.84
C ILE A 134 -1.43 2.53 -8.17
N ASP A 135 -1.95 1.78 -7.19
CA ASP A 135 -2.50 0.44 -7.43
C ASP A 135 -3.63 0.12 -6.45
N GLY A 136 -4.49 -0.82 -6.83
CA GLY A 136 -5.62 -1.26 -6.03
C GLY A 136 -6.23 -2.53 -6.57
N VAL A 137 -5.74 -3.66 -6.09
CA VAL A 137 -6.25 -4.99 -6.47
C VAL A 137 -7.20 -5.46 -5.38
N GLY A 138 -8.43 -5.82 -5.78
CA GLY A 138 -9.47 -6.28 -4.86
C GLY A 138 -9.78 -7.76 -5.02
N HIS A 139 -11.04 -8.02 -5.36
CA HIS A 139 -11.54 -9.34 -5.70
C HIS A 139 -11.07 -9.76 -7.10
N ILE A 140 -10.65 -11.02 -7.25
CA ILE A 140 -10.13 -11.58 -8.50
C ILE A 140 -11.15 -12.53 -9.13
N SER A 141 -11.69 -13.49 -8.36
CA SER A 141 -12.69 -14.44 -8.88
C SER A 141 -13.45 -15.18 -7.78
N GLY A 142 -14.60 -15.78 -8.14
CA GLY A 142 -15.43 -16.58 -7.23
C GLY A 142 -16.17 -15.78 -6.16
N SER A 143 -16.83 -16.44 -5.24
CA SER A 143 -17.46 -15.85 -4.05
C SER A 143 -17.33 -16.85 -2.90
N ASN A 144 -17.48 -16.39 -1.65
CA ASN A 144 -17.48 -17.24 -0.46
C ASN A 144 -16.34 -18.30 -0.44
N PRO A 145 -15.05 -17.94 -0.25
CA PRO A 145 -14.38 -16.65 0.00
C PRO A 145 -13.60 -16.13 -1.22
N GLY A 146 -13.88 -16.67 -2.41
CA GLY A 146 -13.24 -16.25 -3.67
C GLY A 146 -11.70 -16.31 -3.66
N ILE A 147 -11.11 -15.60 -4.62
CA ILE A 147 -9.68 -15.28 -4.67
C ILE A 147 -9.56 -13.75 -4.62
N TRP A 148 -8.68 -13.25 -3.77
CA TRP A 148 -8.42 -11.84 -3.51
C TRP A 148 -6.95 -11.49 -3.71
N ALA A 149 -6.64 -10.21 -3.73
CA ALA A 149 -5.26 -9.70 -3.76
C ALA A 149 -4.39 -10.29 -2.63
N THR A 150 -4.95 -10.43 -1.43
CA THR A 150 -4.29 -11.06 -0.28
C THR A 150 -3.94 -12.54 -0.50
N ASP A 151 -4.72 -13.28 -1.30
CA ASP A 151 -4.39 -14.67 -1.65
C ASP A 151 -3.18 -14.74 -2.59
N ASN A 152 -3.07 -13.80 -3.53
CA ASN A 152 -1.87 -13.64 -4.36
C ASN A 152 -0.66 -13.22 -3.50
N LEU A 153 -0.83 -12.31 -2.54
CA LEU A 153 0.22 -11.93 -1.61
C LEU A 153 0.76 -13.14 -0.84
N ILE A 154 -0.13 -13.98 -0.30
CA ILE A 154 0.23 -15.22 0.39
C ILE A 154 0.95 -16.19 -0.55
N ALA A 155 0.41 -16.42 -1.76
CA ALA A 155 1.00 -17.31 -2.75
C ALA A 155 2.42 -16.88 -3.16
N ASN A 156 2.68 -15.57 -3.11
CA ASN A 156 3.98 -14.96 -3.35
C ASN A 156 4.83 -14.83 -2.07
N ASN A 157 4.70 -15.80 -1.17
CA ASN A 157 5.49 -15.87 0.05
C ASN A 157 5.36 -14.60 0.92
N ASN A 158 4.11 -14.13 1.06
CA ASN A 158 3.71 -12.90 1.75
C ASN A 158 4.32 -11.62 1.16
N SER A 159 4.49 -11.56 -0.17
CA SER A 159 5.10 -10.42 -0.85
C SER A 159 4.16 -9.75 -1.85
N TRP A 160 4.29 -8.43 -1.98
CA TRP A 160 3.52 -7.61 -2.92
C TRP A 160 4.46 -6.69 -3.70
N ALA A 161 4.34 -6.64 -5.03
CA ALA A 161 5.11 -5.73 -5.87
C ALA A 161 4.31 -4.47 -6.18
N VAL A 162 4.93 -3.32 -5.94
CA VAL A 162 4.39 -2.00 -6.23
C VAL A 162 5.20 -1.39 -7.36
N ASN A 163 4.55 -1.05 -8.47
CA ASN A 163 5.22 -0.32 -9.55
C ASN A 163 5.23 1.18 -9.25
N ILE A 164 6.41 1.80 -9.24
CA ILE A 164 6.53 3.25 -9.15
C ILE A 164 6.28 3.83 -10.54
N PRO A 165 5.28 4.69 -10.77
CA PRO A 165 4.96 5.15 -12.12
C PRO A 165 6.12 5.86 -12.82
N SER A 166 6.42 5.50 -14.07
CA SER A 166 7.59 5.99 -14.81
C SER A 166 7.54 7.48 -15.15
N THR A 167 6.35 8.08 -15.20
CA THR A 167 6.14 9.50 -15.48
C THR A 167 6.14 10.38 -14.22
N LEU A 168 6.21 9.77 -13.03
CA LEU A 168 6.21 10.47 -11.76
C LEU A 168 7.43 11.40 -11.64
N ALA A 169 7.21 12.63 -11.18
CA ALA A 169 8.28 13.56 -10.89
C ALA A 169 9.26 12.98 -9.84
N PRO A 170 10.58 13.20 -9.97
CA PRO A 170 11.54 12.77 -8.97
C PRO A 170 11.36 13.56 -7.66
N GLY A 171 11.57 12.90 -6.54
CA GLY A 171 11.47 13.55 -5.23
C GLY A 171 11.26 12.59 -4.06
N PRO A 172 11.12 13.14 -2.85
CA PRO A 172 10.78 12.42 -1.64
C PRO A 172 9.27 12.16 -1.56
N TYR A 173 8.88 10.90 -1.40
CA TYR A 173 7.48 10.47 -1.30
C TYR A 173 7.26 9.57 -0.09
N VAL A 174 6.05 9.59 0.47
CA VAL A 174 5.56 8.51 1.34
C VAL A 174 4.79 7.51 0.48
N LEU A 175 5.26 6.27 0.43
CA LEU A 175 4.47 5.12 -0.01
C LEU A 175 3.62 4.66 1.16
N ARG A 176 2.30 4.68 0.98
CA ARG A 176 1.32 4.09 1.88
C ARG A 176 0.80 2.81 1.24
N HIS A 177 1.27 1.68 1.74
CA HIS A 177 0.79 0.35 1.38
C HIS A 177 -0.27 -0.10 2.39
N GLU A 178 -1.38 -0.69 1.96
CA GLU A 178 -2.46 -1.08 2.85
C GLU A 178 -3.10 -2.38 2.41
N ILE A 179 -3.34 -3.26 3.39
CA ILE A 179 -4.27 -4.38 3.25
C ILE A 179 -5.55 -4.04 4.01
N ILE A 180 -6.72 -4.38 3.46
CA ILE A 180 -7.99 -4.30 4.19
C ILE A 180 -8.54 -5.73 4.33
N ALA A 181 -8.55 -6.28 5.54
CA ALA A 181 -9.13 -7.60 5.77
C ALA A 181 -10.65 -7.50 5.97
N LEU A 182 -11.40 -8.28 5.19
CA LEU A 182 -12.86 -8.23 5.12
C LEU A 182 -13.55 -9.40 5.84
N HIS A 183 -12.79 -10.30 6.48
CA HIS A 183 -13.33 -11.53 7.07
C HIS A 183 -14.43 -11.32 8.12
N SER A 184 -14.50 -10.12 8.73
CA SER A 184 -15.56 -9.71 9.67
C SER A 184 -16.36 -8.49 9.18
N ALA A 185 -16.14 -8.03 7.94
CA ALA A 185 -16.69 -6.80 7.38
C ALA A 185 -18.21 -6.83 7.13
N ASN A 186 -18.86 -7.98 7.31
CA ASN A 186 -20.32 -8.05 7.28
C ASN A 186 -20.97 -7.41 8.52
N GLN A 187 -20.18 -7.10 9.55
CA GLN A 187 -20.61 -6.34 10.72
C GLN A 187 -20.17 -4.87 10.60
N ALA A 188 -20.94 -3.98 11.23
CA ALA A 188 -20.48 -2.60 11.41
C ALA A 188 -19.13 -2.61 12.15
N ASP A 189 -18.21 -1.74 11.72
CA ASP A 189 -16.85 -1.64 12.27
C ASP A 189 -16.01 -2.93 12.13
N GLY A 190 -16.42 -3.85 11.24
CA GLY A 190 -15.81 -5.17 11.10
C GLY A 190 -14.66 -5.29 10.10
N ALA A 191 -14.47 -4.30 9.23
CA ALA A 191 -13.30 -4.23 8.35
C ALA A 191 -12.05 -3.88 9.16
N GLN A 192 -10.89 -4.31 8.68
CA GLN A 192 -9.63 -4.11 9.39
C GLN A 192 -8.57 -3.58 8.43
N ASN A 193 -8.08 -2.37 8.68
CA ASN A 193 -7.10 -1.70 7.83
C ASN A 193 -5.69 -1.81 8.40
N TYR A 194 -4.72 -2.13 7.54
CA TYR A 194 -3.32 -2.33 7.91
C TYR A 194 -2.41 -1.40 7.09
N PRO A 195 -2.51 -0.08 7.28
CA PRO A 195 -1.65 0.86 6.57
C PRO A 195 -0.21 0.76 7.07
N GLN A 196 0.74 0.75 6.14
CA GLN A 196 2.18 0.73 6.38
C GLN A 196 2.82 1.81 5.52
N CYS A 197 3.42 2.82 6.16
CA CYS A 197 4.06 3.94 5.46
C CYS A 197 5.58 3.76 5.36
N ILE A 198 6.13 4.10 4.21
CA ILE A 198 7.55 3.96 3.89
C ILE A 198 8.01 5.23 3.16
N ASN A 199 9.13 5.80 3.59
CA ASN A 199 9.76 6.90 2.86
C ASN A 199 10.51 6.37 1.62
N LEU A 200 10.15 6.89 0.45
CA LEU A 200 10.83 6.64 -0.81
C LEU A 200 11.58 7.89 -1.27
N TRP A 201 12.76 7.69 -1.83
CA TRP A 201 13.42 8.70 -2.64
C TRP A 201 13.37 8.27 -4.10
N VAL A 202 12.49 8.91 -4.88
CA VAL A 202 12.25 8.59 -6.28
C VAL A 202 13.21 9.39 -7.16
N SER A 203 14.02 8.69 -7.93
CA SER A 203 14.82 9.27 -9.02
C SER A 203 14.13 9.08 -10.37
N GLY A 204 14.51 9.84 -11.39
CA GLY A 204 13.95 9.69 -12.74
C GLY A 204 13.87 11.00 -13.51
N THR A 205 13.19 10.97 -14.65
CA THR A 205 12.98 12.11 -15.55
C THR A 205 11.51 12.46 -15.76
N GLY A 206 10.61 11.81 -15.03
CA GLY A 206 9.19 12.13 -15.06
C GLY A 206 8.91 13.56 -14.59
N THR A 207 7.72 14.05 -14.93
CA THR A 207 7.30 15.44 -14.63
C THR A 207 5.89 15.51 -14.06
N GLU A 208 5.18 14.38 -13.99
CA GLU A 208 3.81 14.34 -13.50
C GLU A 208 3.80 14.43 -11.97
N SER A 209 2.93 15.30 -11.45
CA SER A 209 2.68 15.47 -10.01
C SER A 209 1.18 15.36 -9.78
N PRO A 210 0.65 14.14 -9.54
CA PRO A 210 -0.78 13.92 -9.42
C PRO A 210 -1.35 14.62 -8.18
N SER A 211 -2.58 15.12 -8.29
CA SER A 211 -3.34 15.58 -7.12
C SER A 211 -3.72 14.40 -6.25
N GLY A 212 -3.54 14.51 -4.93
CA GLY A 212 -3.95 13.50 -3.97
C GLY A 212 -5.15 13.92 -3.12
N GLU A 213 -5.46 13.08 -2.15
CA GLU A 213 -6.44 13.34 -1.10
C GLU A 213 -5.88 12.90 0.25
N VAL A 214 -6.27 13.60 1.33
CA VAL A 214 -5.87 13.21 2.69
C VAL A 214 -6.51 11.87 3.08
N ALA A 215 -5.73 10.96 3.66
CA ALA A 215 -6.18 9.59 3.96
C ALA A 215 -7.39 9.51 4.90
N THR A 216 -7.62 10.54 5.73
CA THR A 216 -8.80 10.65 6.62
C THR A 216 -10.13 10.81 5.88
N LYS A 217 -10.10 10.92 4.55
CA LYS A 217 -11.28 10.98 3.69
C LYS A 217 -11.46 9.76 2.79
N PHE A 218 -10.52 8.81 2.79
CA PHE A 218 -10.58 7.67 1.86
C PHE A 218 -11.79 6.78 2.10
N TYR A 219 -12.16 6.60 3.36
CA TYR A 219 -13.08 5.56 3.79
C TYR A 219 -14.16 6.14 4.68
N THR A 220 -15.34 5.54 4.60
CA THR A 220 -16.42 5.76 5.55
C THR A 220 -16.90 4.41 6.08
N GLU A 221 -17.35 4.36 7.33
CA GLU A 221 -17.80 3.11 7.96
C GLU A 221 -18.91 2.39 7.18
N THR A 222 -19.75 3.16 6.48
CA THR A 222 -20.90 2.67 5.72
C THR A 222 -20.62 2.48 4.23
N ASP A 223 -19.39 2.65 3.77
CA ASP A 223 -19.04 2.38 2.38
C ASP A 223 -19.35 0.91 2.07
N PRO A 224 -20.09 0.58 0.99
CA PRO A 224 -20.40 -0.80 0.62
C PRO A 224 -19.19 -1.71 0.42
N SER A 225 -18.00 -1.13 0.17
CA SER A 225 -16.74 -1.86 0.05
C SER A 225 -16.03 -2.07 1.39
N ILE A 226 -16.42 -1.33 2.44
CA ILE A 226 -15.95 -1.48 3.82
C ILE A 226 -16.91 -2.36 4.62
N GLN A 227 -18.21 -2.08 4.60
CA GLN A 227 -19.23 -2.95 5.19
C GLN A 227 -19.70 -3.98 4.15
N PHE A 228 -18.88 -5.00 3.95
CA PHE A 228 -19.02 -5.98 2.88
C PHE A 228 -19.11 -7.42 3.40
N ASN A 229 -20.05 -8.22 2.87
CA ASN A 229 -20.17 -9.64 3.22
C ASN A 229 -19.60 -10.55 2.12
N LEU A 230 -18.33 -10.94 2.25
CA LEU A 230 -17.66 -11.83 1.30
C LEU A 230 -18.12 -13.30 1.33
N TYR A 231 -18.99 -13.67 2.28
CA TYR A 231 -19.53 -15.03 2.40
C TYR A 231 -20.87 -15.22 1.65
N GLN A 232 -21.34 -14.19 0.95
CA GLN A 232 -22.49 -14.28 0.06
C GLN A 232 -22.03 -14.38 -1.40
N ASP A 233 -22.98 -14.66 -2.30
CA ASP A 233 -22.71 -14.59 -3.74
C ASP A 233 -22.64 -13.13 -4.19
N PHE A 234 -21.56 -12.79 -4.89
CA PHE A 234 -21.33 -11.50 -5.53
C PHE A 234 -20.51 -11.71 -6.81
N SER A 235 -20.67 -10.81 -7.78
CA SER A 235 -19.96 -10.88 -9.06
C SER A 235 -18.72 -10.00 -9.12
N SER A 236 -18.64 -8.99 -8.24
CA SER A 236 -17.57 -7.99 -8.25
C SER A 236 -17.46 -7.30 -6.89
N TYR A 237 -16.28 -6.77 -6.60
CA TYR A 237 -16.01 -5.91 -5.45
C TYR A 237 -15.43 -4.59 -5.93
N SER A 238 -15.99 -3.48 -5.44
CA SER A 238 -15.45 -2.14 -5.69
C SER A 238 -14.35 -1.85 -4.68
N VAL A 239 -13.13 -1.56 -5.15
CA VAL A 239 -12.01 -1.22 -4.26
C VAL A 239 -12.23 0.16 -3.63
N PRO A 240 -12.14 0.31 -2.29
CA PRO A 240 -12.41 1.58 -1.59
C PRO A 240 -11.35 2.66 -1.86
N GLY A 241 -11.62 3.89 -1.43
CA GLY A 241 -10.69 5.02 -1.52
C GLY A 241 -10.74 5.75 -2.87
N PRO A 242 -9.84 6.73 -3.09
CA PRO A 242 -9.87 7.56 -4.29
C PRO A 242 -9.62 6.73 -5.57
N ALA A 243 -10.01 7.28 -6.71
CA ALA A 243 -9.76 6.65 -8.00
C ALA A 243 -8.24 6.45 -8.23
N GLN A 244 -7.88 5.37 -8.91
CA GLN A 244 -6.50 5.16 -9.35
C GLN A 244 -6.08 6.28 -10.31
N TRP A 245 -4.88 6.80 -10.11
CA TRP A 245 -4.32 7.81 -11.00
C TRP A 245 -4.10 7.21 -12.39
N SER A 246 -4.52 7.94 -13.43
CA SER A 246 -4.46 7.47 -14.82
C SER A 246 -3.05 7.26 -15.37
N GLY A 247 -2.02 7.85 -14.72
CA GLY A 247 -0.62 7.61 -15.06
C GLY A 247 0.00 6.39 -14.38
N ALA A 248 -0.73 5.73 -13.49
CA ALA A 248 -0.26 4.53 -12.81
C ALA A 248 -0.55 3.27 -13.63
N THR A 249 0.46 2.42 -13.77
CA THR A 249 0.32 1.07 -14.33
C THR A 249 0.00 0.09 -13.21
N SER A 250 -0.99 -0.78 -13.43
CA SER A 250 -1.30 -1.87 -12.49
C SER A 250 -0.07 -2.72 -12.21
N SER A 251 0.02 -3.27 -11.00
CA SER A 251 1.17 -4.04 -10.50
C SER A 251 1.67 -5.10 -11.49
N ALA A 252 3.00 -5.18 -11.62
CA ALA A 252 3.69 -6.15 -12.44
C ALA A 252 3.70 -7.54 -11.77
N PRO A 253 3.80 -8.65 -12.55
CA PRO A 253 4.03 -9.96 -11.97
C PRO A 253 5.36 -9.97 -11.21
N LEU A 254 5.34 -10.52 -10.00
CA LEU A 254 6.55 -10.68 -9.18
C LEU A 254 7.61 -11.48 -9.95
N SER A 255 8.76 -10.86 -10.19
CA SER A 255 9.88 -11.50 -10.90
C SER A 255 10.70 -12.38 -9.96
N ALA A 256 11.23 -13.50 -10.48
CA ALA A 256 12.05 -14.42 -9.71
C ALA A 256 13.36 -13.78 -9.23
N TYR A 257 13.64 -14.01 -7.96
CA TYR A 257 14.59 -13.31 -7.11
C TYR A 257 16.04 -13.82 -7.22
N SER A 258 17.01 -12.90 -7.22
CA SER A 258 18.42 -13.17 -6.89
C SER A 258 19.02 -11.97 -6.15
N ALA A 259 19.28 -12.09 -4.85
CA ALA A 259 19.78 -10.96 -4.05
C ALA A 259 21.25 -11.00 -3.69
N THR A 260 21.77 -9.79 -3.52
CA THR A 260 22.96 -9.45 -2.72
C THR A 260 22.52 -8.74 -1.44
N PRO A 261 23.04 -9.10 -0.25
CA PRO A 261 22.60 -8.47 0.99
C PRO A 261 23.24 -7.08 1.24
N THR A 262 22.45 -6.23 1.88
CA THR A 262 22.78 -5.01 2.67
C THR A 262 22.93 -3.68 1.91
N GLY A 263 21.80 -2.96 1.75
CA GLY A 263 21.79 -1.50 1.75
C GLY A 263 20.97 -1.02 2.96
N GLY A 264 21.60 -0.42 3.96
CA GLY A 264 20.85 0.21 5.06
C GLY A 264 20.00 1.36 4.53
N ALA A 265 18.86 1.64 5.17
CA ALA A 265 18.10 2.86 4.90
C ALA A 265 19.04 4.06 5.02
N VAL A 266 19.15 4.86 3.95
CA VAL A 266 20.08 6.00 3.94
C VAL A 266 19.43 7.18 4.65
N ALA A 267 20.18 7.83 5.53
CA ALA A 267 19.69 8.93 6.36
C ALA A 267 19.40 10.23 5.56
N THR A 268 19.66 10.25 4.27
CA THR A 268 19.35 11.35 3.34
C THR A 268 19.46 10.81 1.91
N GLY A 269 18.69 11.36 0.97
CA GLY A 269 18.61 11.01 -0.45
C GLY A 269 19.91 11.18 -1.24
N ALA A 270 20.97 10.50 -0.80
CA ALA A 270 22.19 10.32 -1.57
C ALA A 270 21.85 9.45 -2.78
N ALA A 271 21.48 10.12 -3.87
CA ALA A 271 21.56 9.54 -5.19
C ALA A 271 22.94 8.85 -5.30
N SER A 272 22.94 7.54 -5.56
CA SER A 272 24.15 6.83 -5.92
C SER A 272 24.67 7.46 -7.21
N SER A 273 25.62 8.37 -7.10
CA SER A 273 26.35 8.90 -8.24
C SER A 273 27.29 7.81 -8.74
N VAL A 274 26.83 7.02 -9.71
CA VAL A 274 27.75 6.27 -10.56
C VAL A 274 28.63 7.30 -11.27
N ALA A 275 29.90 7.35 -10.87
CA ALA A 275 30.90 8.21 -11.47
C ALA A 275 31.00 7.87 -12.97
N ALA A 276 30.54 8.79 -13.82
CA ALA A 276 30.83 8.75 -15.24
C ALA A 276 32.35 8.91 -15.41
N SER A 277 33.01 7.85 -15.86
CA SER A 277 34.43 7.86 -16.19
C SER A 277 34.66 8.79 -17.38
N SER A 278 35.14 10.00 -17.12
CA SER A 278 35.54 10.96 -18.16
C SER A 278 36.67 10.39 -19.02
N ALA A 279 36.37 10.08 -20.27
CA ALA A 279 37.36 9.78 -21.28
C ALA A 279 38.14 11.05 -21.66
N VAL A 280 39.46 10.94 -21.56
CA VAL A 280 40.50 11.85 -22.02
C VAL A 280 40.30 12.29 -23.47
N ALA A 281 40.38 13.60 -23.74
CA ALA A 281 40.64 14.15 -25.05
C ALA A 281 41.74 15.21 -24.96
N SER A 282 42.70 15.08 -25.88
CA SER A 282 44.06 15.57 -25.84
C SER A 282 44.24 17.08 -25.95
N ALA A 283 45.31 17.55 -25.34
CA ALA A 283 45.89 18.87 -25.51
C ALA A 283 46.38 19.10 -26.95
N THR A 284 46.12 20.30 -27.48
CA THR A 284 46.91 20.91 -28.55
C THR A 284 47.30 22.33 -28.14
N ILE A 285 48.60 22.55 -28.07
CA ILE A 285 49.28 23.82 -27.81
C ILE A 285 49.29 24.64 -29.10
N ALA A 286 48.92 25.92 -29.02
CA ALA A 286 49.38 26.93 -29.97
C ALA A 286 49.53 28.29 -29.26
N SER A 287 50.79 28.72 -29.13
CA SER A 287 51.20 30.07 -28.72
C SER A 287 51.33 30.97 -29.95
N SER A 288 50.88 32.23 -29.85
CA SER A 288 51.59 33.39 -30.42
C SER A 288 50.94 34.74 -30.04
N SER A 289 51.57 35.40 -29.06
CA SER A 289 52.07 36.80 -29.04
C SER A 289 51.25 38.02 -29.53
N ALA A 290 51.31 39.04 -28.66
CA ALA A 290 51.46 40.50 -28.89
C ALA A 290 50.21 41.36 -29.16
N VAL A 291 50.06 42.64 -28.76
CA VAL A 291 50.73 43.64 -27.88
C VAL A 291 49.74 44.84 -27.80
N ALA A 292 49.62 45.52 -26.65
CA ALA A 292 49.22 46.93 -26.33
C ALA A 292 47.99 47.59 -27.05
N THR A 293 47.19 48.51 -26.50
CA THR A 293 47.51 49.73 -25.73
C THR A 293 46.19 50.37 -25.23
N SER A 294 46.30 51.07 -24.09
CA SER A 294 45.48 52.12 -23.45
C SER A 294 44.35 52.83 -24.21
N ALA A 295 43.25 53.12 -23.50
CA ALA A 295 42.77 54.50 -23.26
C ALA A 295 41.61 54.53 -22.22
N ALA A 296 41.77 55.40 -21.22
CA ALA A 296 40.74 55.84 -20.29
C ALA A 296 40.18 57.20 -20.73
N VAL A 297 38.90 57.47 -20.47
CA VAL A 297 38.24 58.73 -20.00
C VAL A 297 36.73 58.58 -20.26
N SER A 298 35.77 58.72 -19.32
CA SER A 298 35.36 59.77 -18.35
C SER A 298 34.07 60.47 -18.79
N GLN A 299 33.26 60.84 -17.78
CA GLN A 299 32.04 61.67 -17.73
C GLN A 299 30.71 60.91 -17.87
N ALA A 300 29.83 60.78 -16.87
CA ALA A 300 29.32 61.62 -15.76
C ALA A 300 28.11 62.51 -16.11
N SER A 301 27.16 62.49 -15.17
CA SER A 301 26.02 63.41 -14.94
C SER A 301 24.80 63.19 -15.85
N SER A 302 23.54 63.26 -15.41
CA SER A 302 22.89 63.94 -14.26
C SER A 302 21.49 63.30 -14.09
N ALA A 303 21.00 62.98 -12.88
CA ALA A 303 20.28 63.85 -11.94
C ALA A 303 18.73 63.80 -12.06
N VAL A 304 18.12 63.40 -10.92
CA VAL A 304 16.82 63.81 -10.32
C VAL A 304 15.58 64.06 -11.20
N ALA A 305 14.46 63.42 -10.84
CA ALA A 305 13.48 64.02 -9.91
C ALA A 305 12.24 63.12 -9.72
N ALA A 306 11.76 63.12 -8.48
CA ALA A 306 10.48 62.57 -8.06
C ALA A 306 9.30 63.41 -8.60
N SER A 307 8.13 62.80 -8.75
CA SER A 307 6.87 63.49 -8.47
C SER A 307 5.76 62.51 -8.11
N SER A 308 5.16 62.78 -6.96
CA SER A 308 3.96 62.20 -6.37
C SER A 308 2.69 62.81 -6.95
N ALA A 309 1.60 62.04 -7.08
CA ALA A 309 0.23 62.56 -6.90
C ALA A 309 -0.80 61.43 -6.72
N THR A 310 -1.43 61.46 -5.56
CA THR A 310 -2.77 60.95 -5.20
C THR A 310 -3.88 61.40 -6.15
N SER A 311 -4.91 60.57 -6.34
CA SER A 311 -6.32 61.01 -6.29
C SER A 311 -7.29 59.84 -6.19
N ALA A 312 -8.38 60.11 -5.47
CA ALA A 312 -9.36 59.20 -4.91
C ALA A 312 -10.61 59.03 -5.81
N VAL A 313 -11.26 57.87 -5.64
CA VAL A 313 -12.71 57.57 -5.57
C VAL A 313 -13.69 58.26 -6.53
N VAL A 314 -14.43 57.46 -7.30
CA VAL A 314 -15.89 57.59 -7.48
C VAL A 314 -16.57 56.22 -7.55
N SER A 315 -17.68 56.10 -6.82
CA SER A 315 -18.59 54.95 -6.73
C SER A 315 -19.54 54.86 -7.93
N ALA A 316 -20.04 53.66 -8.21
CA ALA A 316 -21.35 53.47 -8.83
C ALA A 316 -22.06 52.24 -8.24
N THR A 317 -23.34 52.45 -8.01
CA THR A 317 -24.29 51.70 -7.17
C THR A 317 -25.21 50.84 -8.03
N SER A 318 -25.65 49.68 -7.53
CA SER A 318 -27.03 49.12 -7.65
C SER A 318 -27.10 47.88 -6.74
N ALA A 319 -27.67 47.95 -5.53
CA ALA A 319 -29.10 47.85 -5.18
C ALA A 319 -29.71 46.48 -5.54
N ALA A 320 -29.83 45.55 -4.60
CA ALA A 320 -30.95 45.33 -3.65
C ALA A 320 -32.04 44.40 -4.24
N SER A 321 -32.43 43.29 -3.61
CA SER A 321 -33.22 43.20 -2.36
C SER A 321 -33.02 41.81 -1.72
N ALA A 322 -32.78 41.63 -0.41
CA ALA A 322 -33.69 41.76 0.76
C ALA A 322 -34.97 40.91 0.60
N VAL A 323 -35.35 40.00 1.50
CA VAL A 323 -35.65 40.15 2.95
C VAL A 323 -35.49 38.77 3.66
N VAL A 324 -34.81 38.63 4.81
CA VAL A 324 -35.25 38.87 6.22
C VAL A 324 -36.46 37.97 6.57
N ALA A 325 -36.44 37.08 7.57
CA ALA A 325 -36.24 37.39 8.98
C ALA A 325 -35.76 36.22 9.86
N THR A 326 -35.03 36.67 10.88
CA THR A 326 -34.41 36.04 12.05
C THR A 326 -35.42 35.64 13.14
N SER A 327 -35.08 34.64 13.95
CA SER A 327 -35.04 34.67 15.44
C SER A 327 -34.73 33.25 15.94
N ALA A 328 -33.53 32.97 16.46
CA ALA A 328 -32.98 33.30 17.78
C ALA A 328 -33.62 32.52 18.96
N ALA A 329 -32.82 31.55 19.44
CA ALA A 329 -32.57 31.13 20.83
C ALA A 329 -33.70 30.50 21.69
N SER A 330 -33.49 29.26 22.17
CA SER A 330 -32.79 28.97 23.44
C SER A 330 -33.13 27.58 24.02
N SER A 331 -32.08 26.94 24.57
CA SER A 331 -32.01 25.98 25.69
C SER A 331 -33.14 24.96 25.97
N SER A 332 -32.75 23.69 26.11
CA SER A 332 -32.92 22.93 27.38
C SER A 332 -32.26 21.54 27.31
N LYS A 333 -31.31 21.28 28.23
CA LYS A 333 -30.91 19.93 28.63
C LYS A 333 -31.99 19.36 29.56
N LYS A 334 -32.41 18.10 29.37
CA LYS A 334 -32.89 17.24 30.46
C LYS A 334 -32.77 15.76 30.11
N SER A 335 -32.11 15.08 31.04
CA SER A 335 -32.05 13.64 31.28
C SER A 335 -33.45 13.02 31.46
N CYS A 336 -33.68 11.78 30.99
CA CYS A 336 -33.80 10.59 31.86
C CYS A 336 -34.16 9.34 31.05
N SER A 337 -33.52 8.25 31.48
CA SER A 337 -33.69 6.85 31.08
C SER A 337 -34.92 6.15 31.66
N LYS A 338 -35.28 5.03 31.01
CA LYS A 338 -35.97 3.78 31.45
C LYS A 338 -37.41 3.50 30.96
N ALA A 339 -37.57 2.19 30.73
CA ALA A 339 -38.77 1.36 30.54
C ALA A 339 -39.22 1.20 29.06
N ALA A 340 -39.57 0.02 28.55
CA ALA A 340 -39.50 -1.33 29.07
C ALA A 340 -39.61 -2.32 27.90
N THR A 341 -39.12 -3.52 28.17
CA THR A 341 -39.37 -4.83 27.58
C THR A 341 -40.67 -4.96 26.79
N SER A 342 -40.60 -5.48 25.55
CA SER A 342 -41.64 -6.36 25.02
C SER A 342 -41.02 -7.45 24.15
N VAL A 343 -41.45 -8.66 24.45
CA VAL A 343 -41.03 -9.94 23.87
C VAL A 343 -42.13 -10.34 22.88
N LEU A 344 -41.81 -10.54 21.60
CA LEU A 344 -42.65 -11.23 20.62
C LEU A 344 -41.69 -11.97 19.68
N SER A 345 -41.40 -13.23 19.96
CA SER A 345 -42.15 -14.43 19.55
C SER A 345 -42.08 -14.69 18.05
N SER A 346 -41.35 -15.75 17.75
CA SER A 346 -41.11 -16.40 16.48
C SER A 346 -42.38 -16.67 15.67
N ALA A 347 -42.30 -16.42 14.36
CA ALA A 347 -43.13 -17.06 13.36
C ALA A 347 -42.22 -17.59 12.25
N GLN A 348 -41.96 -18.90 12.30
CA GLN A 348 -41.45 -19.67 11.17
C GLN A 348 -42.59 -19.86 10.18
N VAL A 349 -42.37 -19.52 8.91
CA VAL A 349 -43.23 -19.91 7.80
C VAL A 349 -42.37 -20.59 6.75
N ALA A 350 -42.93 -21.68 6.22
CA ALA A 350 -42.29 -22.78 5.53
C ALA A 350 -41.58 -22.41 4.23
N VAL A 351 -40.39 -23.00 4.04
CA VAL A 351 -39.69 -23.10 2.77
C VAL A 351 -40.37 -24.17 1.93
N VAL A 352 -40.93 -23.78 0.78
CA VAL A 352 -41.39 -24.71 -0.26
C VAL A 352 -40.21 -25.02 -1.17
N THR A 353 -39.77 -26.27 -1.16
CA THR A 353 -38.83 -26.84 -2.13
C THR A 353 -39.60 -27.32 -3.37
N PRO A 354 -39.06 -27.07 -4.58
CA PRO A 354 -39.24 -27.99 -5.69
C PRO A 354 -37.95 -28.78 -5.98
N ALA A 355 -38.16 -30.07 -6.25
CA ALA A 355 -37.17 -31.10 -6.56
C ALA A 355 -36.55 -30.93 -7.96
N PRO A 356 -35.44 -31.65 -8.29
CA PRO A 356 -34.64 -31.40 -9.48
C PRO A 356 -35.24 -32.07 -10.72
N VAL A 357 -35.09 -31.41 -11.88
CA VAL A 357 -35.38 -32.02 -13.18
C VAL A 357 -34.05 -32.21 -13.91
N ALA A 358 -33.76 -33.45 -14.30
CA ALA A 358 -32.56 -33.84 -15.02
C ALA A 358 -32.79 -33.90 -16.55
N SER A 359 -31.74 -33.51 -17.28
CA SER A 359 -31.32 -33.90 -18.63
C SER A 359 -32.22 -33.66 -19.84
N SER A 360 -31.66 -32.96 -20.84
CA SER A 360 -31.21 -33.62 -22.09
C SER A 360 -30.39 -32.68 -22.97
N ALA A 361 -29.34 -33.22 -23.57
CA ALA A 361 -28.55 -32.61 -24.62
C ALA A 361 -29.20 -32.88 -26.00
N ALA A 362 -29.18 -31.89 -26.90
CA ALA A 362 -29.15 -32.11 -28.34
C ALA A 362 -28.68 -30.83 -29.06
N ALA A 363 -27.70 -31.02 -29.94
CA ALA A 363 -27.15 -30.02 -30.85
C ALA A 363 -28.01 -29.92 -32.14
N ALA A 364 -28.11 -28.72 -32.72
CA ALA A 364 -28.01 -28.47 -34.17
C ALA A 364 -28.20 -26.97 -34.53
N GLY A 365 -27.13 -26.38 -35.08
CA GLY A 365 -27.06 -25.54 -36.29
C GLY A 365 -28.05 -24.39 -36.53
N GLY A 366 -27.50 -23.17 -36.62
CA GLY A 366 -28.15 -22.04 -37.30
C GLY A 366 -27.33 -20.75 -37.19
N SER A 367 -26.55 -20.44 -38.22
CA SER A 367 -25.67 -19.27 -38.34
C SER A 367 -26.40 -17.93 -38.22
N ASN A 368 -25.84 -17.01 -37.43
CA ASN A 368 -25.93 -15.57 -37.68
C ASN A 368 -24.63 -14.89 -37.23
N VAL A 369 -24.05 -14.13 -38.15
CA VAL A 369 -22.77 -13.42 -38.01
C VAL A 369 -22.96 -12.19 -37.14
N VAL A 370 -22.27 -12.14 -36.00
CA VAL A 370 -21.99 -10.91 -35.25
C VAL A 370 -20.52 -10.97 -34.82
N THR A 371 -19.79 -9.94 -35.20
CA THR A 371 -18.36 -9.72 -34.94
C THR A 371 -18.09 -9.69 -33.43
N GLN A 372 -17.32 -10.64 -32.91
CA GLN A 372 -16.63 -10.52 -31.62
C GLN A 372 -15.20 -11.04 -31.75
N GLU A 373 -14.28 -10.26 -31.19
CA GLU A 373 -12.86 -10.56 -31.07
C GLU A 373 -12.65 -11.85 -30.27
N ILE A 374 -11.80 -12.72 -30.82
CA ILE A 374 -11.36 -13.96 -30.19
C ILE A 374 -10.12 -13.62 -29.36
N THR A 375 -10.22 -13.80 -28.05
CA THR A 375 -9.05 -13.89 -27.16
C THR A 375 -9.00 -15.32 -26.61
N ASP A 376 -8.49 -16.25 -27.41
CA ASP A 376 -8.12 -17.58 -26.95
C ASP A 376 -6.75 -17.47 -26.26
N TYR A 377 -6.71 -17.61 -24.94
CA TYR A 377 -5.49 -17.96 -24.21
C TYR A 377 -5.56 -19.45 -23.85
N GLU A 378 -5.04 -20.29 -24.73
CA GLU A 378 -4.71 -21.68 -24.41
C GLU A 378 -3.50 -21.71 -23.46
N TRP A 379 -3.65 -22.41 -22.34
CA TRP A 379 -2.57 -22.72 -21.42
C TRP A 379 -1.68 -23.80 -22.04
N VAL A 380 -0.49 -23.41 -22.50
CA VAL A 380 0.59 -24.37 -22.75
C VAL A 380 1.06 -24.91 -21.39
N THR A 381 0.63 -26.13 -21.08
CA THR A 381 1.23 -26.93 -20.02
C THR A 381 2.43 -27.66 -20.62
N ASP A 382 3.62 -27.10 -20.44
CA ASP A 382 4.86 -27.84 -20.67
C ASP A 382 5.02 -28.89 -19.56
N ILE A 383 4.50 -30.09 -19.84
CA ILE A 383 4.80 -31.30 -19.07
C ILE A 383 6.20 -31.75 -19.50
N VAL A 384 7.21 -31.37 -18.74
CA VAL A 384 8.53 -32.03 -18.81
C VAL A 384 8.36 -33.46 -18.27
N THR A 385 8.19 -34.41 -19.18
CA THR A 385 8.23 -35.83 -18.86
C THR A 385 9.68 -36.28 -18.78
N GLU A 386 10.30 -36.20 -17.60
CA GLU A 386 11.57 -36.89 -17.35
C GLU A 386 11.34 -38.40 -17.38
N THR A 387 11.76 -39.03 -18.47
CA THR A 387 11.77 -40.49 -18.60
C THR A 387 12.97 -41.03 -17.82
N VAL A 388 12.76 -41.43 -16.56
CA VAL A 388 13.78 -42.17 -15.79
C VAL A 388 13.93 -43.56 -16.40
N THR A 389 14.96 -43.73 -17.23
CA THR A 389 15.36 -45.04 -17.76
C THR A 389 16.11 -45.80 -16.67
N ALA A 390 15.51 -46.87 -16.14
CA ALA A 390 16.15 -47.76 -15.18
C ALA A 390 17.32 -48.53 -15.82
N GLY A 391 18.53 -47.98 -15.69
CA GLY A 391 19.77 -48.65 -16.07
C GLY A 391 20.14 -49.73 -15.05
N ALA A 392 19.95 -51.00 -15.40
CA ALA A 392 20.41 -52.15 -14.62
C ALA A 392 21.95 -52.15 -14.48
N LYS A 393 22.48 -51.72 -13.34
CA LYS A 393 23.90 -51.89 -12.98
C LYS A 393 24.08 -53.19 -12.18
N LYS A 394 24.71 -54.18 -12.82
CA LYS A 394 25.25 -55.41 -12.24
C LYS A 394 26.07 -55.09 -10.97
N MET A 395 25.63 -55.56 -9.81
CA MET A 395 26.46 -55.66 -8.60
C MET A 395 27.57 -56.69 -8.82
N ARG A 396 28.83 -56.23 -8.88
CA ARG A 396 30.01 -57.09 -8.67
C ARG A 396 30.24 -57.23 -7.17
N ARG A 397 30.08 -58.45 -6.67
CA ARG A 397 30.53 -58.84 -5.31
C ARG A 397 32.05 -58.80 -5.26
N HIS A 398 32.62 -58.05 -4.33
CA HIS A 398 33.98 -58.28 -3.85
C HIS A 398 33.91 -58.85 -2.44
N ALA A 399 34.29 -60.13 -2.32
CA ALA A 399 34.60 -60.78 -1.06
C ALA A 399 35.88 -60.16 -0.47
N ARG A 400 35.87 -59.89 0.83
CA ARG A 400 37.09 -59.65 1.62
C ARG A 400 37.23 -60.79 2.61
N ASP A 401 38.31 -61.53 2.42
CA ASP A 401 38.83 -62.57 3.30
C ASP A 401 39.27 -61.97 4.64
N VAL A 402 39.06 -62.73 5.70
CA VAL A 402 39.48 -62.46 7.09
C VAL A 402 40.63 -63.41 7.44
N ARG A 403 41.82 -62.86 7.66
CA ARG A 403 42.95 -63.34 8.50
C ARG A 403 43.77 -62.08 8.82
N ALA A 404 44.26 -61.80 10.03
CA ALA A 404 44.57 -62.64 11.19
C ALA A 404 44.08 -62.00 12.50
#